data_AF-A0A1G0MNS6-F1
#
_entry.id   AF-A0A1G0MNS6-F1
#
_cell.length_a   1.000
_cell.length_b   1.000
_cell.length_c   1.000
_cell.angle_alpha   90.00
_cell.angle_beta   90.00
_cell.angle_gamma   90.00
#
_symmetry.space_group_name_H-M   'P 1'
#
loop_
_entity.id
_entity.type
_entity.pdbx_description
1 polymer ?
#
loop_
_entity_poly.entity_id
_entity_poly.type
_entity_poly.pdbx_seq_one_letter_code
_entity_poly.pdbx_strand_id
1 'polypeptide(L)'
;MKTAAMRNFHIPMPEQLYLRLKDAAHRQQKPATQLAKQAVEYWLQEQEKMALHEEIARYAAEVAGTEADLDEALEAATLEHLVDEGKRP
;
A
#
# COMPACT_ATOMS: atom_id res chain seq x y z
N MET A 1 6.29 -29.42 8.14
CA MET A 1 5.51 -28.17 7.98
C MET A 1 4.95 -27.80 9.35
N LYS A 2 5.38 -26.69 9.97
CA LYS A 2 4.85 -26.27 11.28
C LYS A 2 3.43 -25.75 11.07
N THR A 3 2.44 -26.43 11.63
CA THR A 3 1.06 -25.94 11.69
C THR A 3 1.05 -24.65 12.51
N ALA A 4 0.70 -23.53 11.88
CA ALA A 4 0.59 -22.26 12.59
C ALA A 4 -0.47 -22.37 13.69
N ALA A 5 -0.17 -21.86 14.89
CA ALA A 5 -1.10 -21.89 16.01
C ALA A 5 -2.30 -20.99 15.69
N MET A 6 -3.49 -21.58 15.53
CA MET A 6 -4.72 -20.82 15.33
C MET A 6 -5.21 -20.25 16.66
N ARG A 7 -5.55 -18.96 16.68
CA ARG A 7 -6.19 -18.27 17.82
C ARG A 7 -7.58 -17.83 17.40
N ASN A 8 -8.57 -18.06 18.27
CA ASN A 8 -9.94 -17.61 18.03
C ASN A 8 -10.09 -16.17 18.53
N PHE A 9 -10.61 -15.29 17.70
CA PHE A 9 -10.90 -13.89 18.02
C PHE A 9 -12.40 -13.65 17.81
N HIS A 10 -13.12 -13.35 18.89
CA HIS A 10 -14.57 -13.15 18.83
C HIS A 10 -14.87 -11.66 18.72
N ILE A 11 -15.54 -11.26 17.63
CA ILE A 11 -15.94 -9.88 17.36
C ILE A 11 -17.47 -9.87 17.24
N PRO A 12 -18.20 -9.18 18.12
CA PRO A 12 -19.62 -8.93 17.91
C PRO A 12 -19.78 -8.04 16.68
N MET A 13 -20.56 -8.50 15.69
CA MET A 13 -20.82 -7.74 14.47
C MET A 13 -22.22 -7.13 14.51
N PRO A 14 -22.38 -5.87 14.05
CA PRO A 14 -23.70 -5.30 13.78
C PRO A 14 -24.46 -6.18 12.78
N GLU A 15 -25.77 -6.33 12.97
CA GLU A 15 -26.62 -7.20 12.14
C GLU A 15 -26.49 -6.91 10.64
N GLN A 16 -26.48 -5.63 10.28
CA GLN A 16 -26.33 -5.19 8.88
C GLN A 16 -24.99 -5.64 8.27
N LEU A 17 -23.90 -5.59 9.04
CA LEU A 17 -22.59 -6.05 8.57
C LEU A 17 -22.57 -7.57 8.40
N TYR A 18 -23.15 -8.30 9.37
CA TYR A 18 -23.28 -9.75 9.30
C TYR A 18 -24.04 -10.19 8.04
N LEU A 19 -25.19 -9.58 7.75
CA LEU A 19 -26.00 -9.89 6.57
C LEU A 19 -25.23 -9.62 5.27
N ARG A 20 -24.59 -8.44 5.15
CA ARG A 20 -23.79 -8.09 3.98
C ARG A 20 -22.64 -9.06 3.72
N LEU A 21 -21.94 -9.47 4.78
CA LEU A 21 -20.85 -10.44 4.68
C LEU A 21 -21.37 -11.81 4.26
N LYS A 22 -22.49 -12.25 4.84
CA LYS A 22 -23.13 -13.52 4.51
C LYS A 22 -23.61 -13.56 3.06
N ASP A 23 -24.20 -12.48 2.56
CA ASP A 23 -24.63 -12.38 1.17
C ASP A 23 -23.44 -12.39 0.20
N ALA A 24 -22.35 -11.68 0.55
CA ALA A 24 -21.12 -11.69 -0.24
C ALA A 24 -20.49 -13.09 -0.30
N ALA A 25 -20.47 -13.80 0.83
CA ALA A 25 -20.01 -15.18 0.94
C ALA A 25 -20.86 -16.13 0.10
N HIS A 26 -22.19 -15.98 0.15
CA HIS A 26 -23.12 -16.76 -0.66
C HIS A 26 -22.89 -16.55 -2.16
N ARG A 27 -22.78 -15.29 -2.61
CA ARG A 27 -22.50 -14.97 -4.03
C ARG A 27 -21.16 -15.56 -4.51
N GLN A 28 -20.17 -15.62 -3.63
CA GLN A 28 -18.83 -16.15 -3.94
C GLN A 28 -18.68 -17.65 -3.67
N GLN A 29 -19.74 -18.33 -3.21
CA GLN A 29 -19.72 -19.75 -2.82
C GLN A 29 -18.58 -20.10 -1.84
N LYS A 30 -18.28 -19.18 -0.91
CA LYS A 30 -17.22 -19.32 0.09
C LYS A 30 -17.78 -19.15 1.50
N PRO A 31 -17.15 -19.74 2.52
CA PRO A 31 -17.54 -19.49 3.91
C PRO A 31 -17.38 -18.01 4.29
N ALA A 32 -18.35 -17.45 5.00
CA ALA A 32 -18.28 -16.06 5.50
C ALA A 32 -17.06 -15.81 6.41
N THR A 33 -16.65 -16.83 7.18
CA THR A 33 -15.44 -16.78 8.01
C THR A 33 -14.17 -16.69 7.18
N GLN A 34 -14.13 -17.27 5.98
CA GLN A 34 -13.00 -17.14 5.07
C GLN A 34 -12.92 -15.72 4.50
N LEU A 35 -14.05 -15.17 4.06
CA LEU A 35 -14.11 -13.78 3.57
C LEU A 35 -13.71 -12.78 4.66
N ALA A 36 -14.16 -12.98 5.90
CA ALA A 36 -13.77 -12.14 7.03
C ALA A 36 -12.25 -12.16 7.26
N LYS A 37 -11.63 -13.35 7.25
CA LYS A 37 -10.18 -13.49 7.39
C LYS A 37 -9.43 -12.76 6.28
N GLN A 38 -9.88 -12.94 5.03
CA GLN A 38 -9.27 -12.28 3.87
C GLN A 38 -9.42 -10.76 3.93
N ALA A 39 -10.59 -10.26 4.36
CA ALA A 39 -10.81 -8.83 4.52
C ALA A 39 -9.90 -8.22 5.59
N VAL A 40 -9.72 -8.90 6.73
CA VAL A 40 -8.81 -8.46 7.80
C VAL A 40 -7.36 -8.47 7.32
N GLU A 41 -6.93 -9.54 6.66
CA GLU A 41 -5.57 -9.65 6.11
C GLU A 41 -5.28 -8.56 5.08
N TYR A 42 -6.20 -8.35 4.14
CA TYR A 42 -6.09 -7.28 3.14
C TYR A 42 -6.01 -5.90 3.81
N TRP A 43 -6.90 -5.62 4.78
CA TRP A 43 -6.89 -4.33 5.45
C TRP A 43 -5.57 -4.08 6.20
N LEU A 44 -5.04 -5.08 6.92
CA LEU A 44 -3.76 -4.94 7.62
C LEU A 44 -2.60 -4.66 6.66
N GLN A 45 -2.54 -5.37 5.53
CA GLN A 45 -1.52 -5.13 4.50
C GLN A 45 -1.61 -3.73 3.91
N GLU A 46 -2.81 -3.22 3.68
CA GLU A 46 -2.99 -1.85 3.19
C GLU A 46 -2.58 -0.81 4.24
N GLN A 47 -2.87 -1.05 5.53
CA GLN A 47 -2.41 -0.16 6.61
C GLN A 47 -0.88 -0.11 6.70
N GLU A 48 -0.21 -1.25 6.55
CA GLU A 48 1.27 -1.31 6.53
C GLU A 48 1.85 -0.51 5.36
N LYS A 49 1.28 -0.67 4.16
CA LYS A 49 1.69 0.10 2.97
C LYS A 49 1.49 1.60 3.16
N MET A 50 0.35 2.00 3.72
CA MET A 50 0.06 3.40 4.01
C MET A 50 1.07 3.98 5.00
N ALA A 51 1.33 3.28 6.10
CA ALA A 51 2.31 3.72 7.09
C ALA A 51 3.72 3.87 6.50
N LEU A 52 4.15 2.91 5.68
CA LEU A 52 5.43 3.00 4.97
C LEU A 52 5.48 4.21 4.03
N HIS A 53 4.40 4.44 3.26
CA HIS A 53 4.33 5.56 2.34
C HIS A 53 4.39 6.91 3.08
N GLU A 54 3.67 7.04 4.20
CA GLU A 54 3.70 8.23 5.05
C GLU A 54 5.10 8.48 5.63
N GLU A 55 5.80 7.42 6.05
CA GLU A 55 7.16 7.54 6.56
C GLU A 55 8.15 7.99 5.47
N ILE A 56 8.07 7.41 4.27
CA ILE A 56 8.87 7.83 3.11
C ILE A 56 8.57 9.30 2.76
N ALA A 57 7.29 9.68 2.72
CA ALA A 57 6.88 11.05 2.40
C ALA A 57 7.40 12.05 3.44
N ARG A 58 7.35 11.70 4.73
CA ARG A 58 7.92 12.52 5.80
C ARG A 58 9.42 12.70 5.63
N TYR A 59 10.15 11.61 5.41
CA TYR A 59 11.59 11.67 5.17
C TYR A 59 11.92 12.52 3.94
N ALA A 60 11.22 12.30 2.83
CA ALA A 60 11.41 13.09 1.61
C ALA A 60 11.14 14.57 1.86
N ALA A 61 10.10 14.94 2.60
CA ALA A 61 9.82 16.32 2.96
C ALA A 61 10.89 16.95 3.86
N GLU A 62 11.53 16.17 4.73
CA GLU A 62 12.65 16.62 5.57
C GLU A 62 13.94 16.85 4.76
N VAL A 63 14.16 16.05 3.71
CA VAL A 63 15.41 16.03 2.93
C VAL A 63 15.31 16.81 1.61
N ALA A 64 14.10 17.12 1.15
CA ALA A 64 13.86 17.91 -0.06
C ALA A 64 14.62 19.25 -0.02
N GLY A 65 15.23 19.62 -1.14
CA GLY A 65 16.04 20.83 -1.25
C GLY A 65 17.41 20.78 -0.53
N THR A 66 17.80 19.63 0.03
CA THR A 66 19.17 19.38 0.49
C THR A 66 19.99 18.70 -0.61
N GLU A 67 21.30 18.53 -0.40
CA GLU A 67 22.18 17.84 -1.36
C GLU A 67 21.71 16.41 -1.71
N ALA A 68 21.01 15.73 -0.79
CA ALA A 68 20.47 14.40 -1.03
C ALA A 68 19.24 14.35 -1.96
N ASP A 69 18.67 15.52 -2.30
CA ASP A 69 17.62 15.67 -3.31
C ASP A 69 18.19 15.79 -4.73
N LEU A 70 19.49 16.10 -4.85
CA LEU A 70 20.17 16.27 -6.14
C LEU A 70 20.74 14.94 -6.63
N ASP A 71 20.42 14.57 -7.88
CA ASP A 71 21.07 13.47 -8.59
C ASP A 71 21.99 14.05 -9.67
N GLU A 72 23.30 14.11 -9.38
CA GLU A 72 24.30 14.71 -10.27
C GLU A 72 24.28 14.13 -11.69
N ALA A 73 24.01 12.82 -11.83
CA ALA A 73 23.94 12.18 -13.13
C ALA A 73 22.69 12.63 -13.90
N LEU A 74 21.56 12.78 -13.21
CA LEU A 74 20.32 13.29 -13.79
C LEU A 74 20.44 14.76 -14.18
N GLU A 75 21.08 15.59 -13.34
CA GLU A 75 21.33 17.01 -13.63
C GLU A 75 22.25 17.16 -14.85
N ALA A 76 23.33 16.38 -14.92
CA ALA A 76 24.23 16.38 -16.07
C ALA A 76 23.50 15.98 -17.37
N ALA A 77 22.70 14.91 -17.31
CA ALA A 77 21.90 14.48 -18.46
C ALA A 77 20.87 15.54 -18.90
N THR A 78 20.29 16.28 -17.94
CA THR A 78 19.35 17.38 -18.23
C THR A 78 20.05 18.52 -18.95
N LEU A 79 21.25 18.90 -18.53
CA LEU A 79 22.06 19.92 -19.20
C LEU A 79 22.43 19.51 -20.62
N GLU A 80 22.85 18.27 -20.83
CA GLU A 80 23.15 17.72 -22.16
C GLU A 80 21.91 17.78 -23.07
N HIS A 81 20.75 17.37 -22.56
CA HIS A 81 19.50 17.40 -23.31
C HIS A 81 19.09 18.82 -23.72
N LEU A 82 19.15 19.79 -22.81
CA LEU A 82 18.82 21.20 -23.10
C LEU A 82 19.76 21.80 -24.14
N VAL A 83 21.05 21.45 -24.10
CA VAL A 83 22.04 21.88 -25.10
C VAL A 83 21.72 21.30 -26.47
N ASP A 84 21.30 20.04 -26.55
CA ASP A 84 20.93 19.39 -27.80
C ASP A 84 19.61 19.92 -28.38
N GLU A 85 18.62 20.26 -27.54
CA GLU A 85 17.39 20.91 -27.99
C GLU A 85 17.63 22.32 -28.53
N GLY A 86 18.49 23.11 -27.88
CA GLY A 86 18.87 24.44 -28.36
C GLY A 86 19.71 24.43 -29.64
N LYS A 87 20.26 23.27 -30.03
CA LYS A 87 21.02 23.07 -31.27
C LYS A 87 20.20 22.46 -32.40
N ARG A 88 18.94 22.04 -32.17
CA ARG A 88 18.03 21.66 -33.25
C ARG A 88 17.61 22.92 -34.03
N PRO A 89 17.79 22.97 -35.37
CA PRO A 89 17.39 24.10 -36.20
C PRO A 89 15.87 24.25 -36.30
#